data_AF-A0A971U063-F1
#
_entry.id   AF-A0A971U063-F1
#
_cell.length_a   1.000
_cell.length_b   1.000
_cell.length_c   1.000
_cell.angle_alpha   90.00
_cell.angle_beta   90.00
_cell.angle_gamma   90.00
#
_symmetry.space_group_name_H-M   'P 1'
#
loop_
_entity.id
_entity.type
_entity.pdbx_description
1 polymer ?
#
loop_
_entity_poly.entity_id
_entity_poly.type
_entity_poly.pdbx_seq_one_letter_code
_entity_poly.pdbx_strand_id
1 'polypeptide(L)'
;MRIAIDGPAGSGKSTVAKLVARDLNFVYIDTGAMYRALALKAHSLKIEFSDESPMVELMNHTYFSLSENGITIDGRFLGEEIRTREVSMLSSNIARYPYVRAYLTEQQRSLSRQGNVVMEGRDIGTIVLPDAELKIFLTASIEERARRRYAELIASLKEVDYESVLREMKARDLNDSSRELAPLKPAKDAIRLDTTGLSISEVVEKVAAMARKRQRVLLSKSVGFCYGVDRAVNEAIKILKSGKSVFATGEIVHNEAVMKNLKDLGLEIIEDISSYDRVDGIAIIRAHGIDPGSEKRLREVFTGVIDLTCPIVYNVFSLAVDLQARGSFVVVFGKRNHPEVTALSGRLERYLIVEPGEDYSSVVDRLKAIERIAVVSQTTMSTDDFKDFSSFLEEELGDRVEIHNTICRITVERESEARRLACEADTVIVVGGKNSSNTKKLLDIVGRLGKRAIHVQTTGDLPQGELGRTGLISGTSTPYDQIQKILDYIDNEREVTDNGRETGTAR
;
A
#
# COMPACT_ATOMS: atom_id res chain seq x y z
N MET A 1 -5.64 3.05 12.53
CA MET A 1 -4.74 3.59 13.56
C MET A 1 -3.38 3.92 12.99
N ARG A 2 -2.99 5.19 13.03
CA ARG A 2 -1.65 5.67 12.71
C ARG A 2 -0.90 5.99 14.00
N ILE A 3 0.30 5.44 14.13
CA ILE A 3 1.19 5.69 15.27
C ILE A 3 2.39 6.49 14.75
N ALA A 4 2.54 7.72 15.24
CA ALA A 4 3.72 8.53 15.00
C ALA A 4 4.72 8.35 16.14
N ILE A 5 5.97 8.02 15.82
CA ILE A 5 7.06 7.93 16.80
C ILE A 5 8.16 8.92 16.40
N ASP A 6 8.18 10.05 17.08
CA ASP A 6 9.21 11.07 16.93
C ASP A 6 10.25 11.00 18.04
N GLY A 7 11.43 11.54 17.80
CA GLY A 7 12.45 11.71 18.83
C GLY A 7 13.82 12.11 18.26
N PRO A 8 14.78 12.49 19.13
CA PRO A 8 16.13 12.83 18.72
C PRO A 8 16.88 11.59 18.20
N ALA A 9 18.01 11.83 17.53
CA ALA A 9 18.86 10.74 17.07
C ALA A 9 19.39 9.91 18.26
N GLY A 10 19.46 8.59 18.11
CA GLY A 10 19.94 7.69 19.17
C GLY A 10 18.91 7.36 20.26
N SER A 11 17.67 7.85 20.16
CA SER A 11 16.58 7.49 21.12
C SER A 11 16.07 6.05 20.99
N GLY A 12 16.54 5.29 20.00
CA GLY A 12 16.04 3.93 19.72
C GLY A 12 14.76 3.90 18.87
N LYS A 13 14.27 5.05 18.39
CA LYS A 13 13.01 5.18 17.63
C LYS A 13 12.81 4.18 16.50
N SER A 14 13.80 3.98 15.62
CA SER A 14 13.64 3.08 14.46
C SER A 14 13.51 1.62 14.90
N THR A 15 14.26 1.21 15.93
CA THR A 15 14.18 -0.13 16.52
C THR A 15 12.84 -0.33 17.23
N VAL A 16 12.44 0.63 18.08
CA VAL A 16 11.15 0.59 18.79
C VAL A 16 9.99 0.57 17.80
N ALA A 17 9.97 1.45 16.80
CA ALA A 17 8.92 1.52 15.80
C ALA A 17 8.78 0.22 15.00
N LYS A 18 9.90 -0.37 14.56
CA LYS A 18 9.88 -1.65 13.86
C LYS A 18 9.31 -2.78 14.73
N LEU A 19 9.70 -2.83 16.01
CA LEU A 19 9.24 -3.87 16.93
C LEU A 19 7.79 -3.67 17.36
N VAL A 20 7.36 -2.43 17.61
CA VAL A 20 5.95 -2.08 17.87
C VAL A 20 5.08 -2.43 16.66
N ALA A 21 5.54 -2.12 15.45
CA ALA A 21 4.83 -2.50 14.23
C ALA A 21 4.66 -4.01 14.13
N ARG A 22 5.73 -4.77 14.43
CA ARG A 22 5.65 -6.24 14.46
C ARG A 22 4.68 -6.75 15.53
N ASP A 23 4.76 -6.23 16.76
CA ASP A 23 3.89 -6.66 17.88
C ASP A 23 2.40 -6.39 17.61
N LEU A 24 2.10 -5.22 17.05
CA LEU A 24 0.74 -4.80 16.72
C LEU A 24 0.26 -5.32 15.37
N ASN A 25 1.13 -5.98 14.60
CA ASN A 25 0.82 -6.43 13.25
C ASN A 25 0.49 -5.25 12.31
N PHE A 26 1.23 -4.15 12.42
CA PHE A 26 1.09 -2.91 11.66
C PHE A 26 2.17 -2.79 10.59
N VAL A 27 1.94 -1.94 9.58
CA VAL A 27 2.96 -1.64 8.58
C VAL A 27 3.96 -0.62 9.13
N TYR A 28 5.25 -0.95 9.08
CA TYR A 28 6.33 -0.05 9.49
C TYR A 28 6.77 0.84 8.33
N ILE A 29 6.78 2.16 8.53
CA ILE A 29 7.24 3.14 7.55
C ILE A 29 8.49 3.87 8.07
N ASP A 30 9.66 3.52 7.52
CA ASP A 30 10.94 4.23 7.74
C ASP A 30 10.97 5.48 6.85
N THR A 31 10.53 6.62 7.38
CA THR A 31 10.53 7.87 6.59
C THR A 31 11.94 8.28 6.16
N GLY A 32 12.96 7.96 6.96
CA GLY A 32 14.35 8.21 6.61
C GLY A 32 14.79 7.42 5.38
N ALA A 33 14.29 6.19 5.19
CA ALA A 33 14.54 5.39 4.00
C ALA A 33 14.00 6.05 2.74
N MET A 34 12.86 6.75 2.81
CA MET A 34 12.30 7.49 1.67
C MET A 34 13.22 8.63 1.22
N TYR A 35 13.68 9.45 2.17
CA TYR A 35 14.64 10.53 1.88
C TYR A 35 15.95 9.97 1.30
N ARG A 36 16.47 8.87 1.86
CA ARG A 36 17.69 8.22 1.38
C ARG A 36 17.52 7.63 -0.02
N ALA A 37 16.39 7.00 -0.30
CA ALA A 37 16.07 6.45 -1.61
C ALA A 37 15.96 7.54 -2.69
N LEU A 38 15.23 8.64 -2.41
CA LEU A 38 15.12 9.75 -3.35
C LEU A 38 16.47 10.44 -3.58
N ALA A 39 17.25 10.66 -2.51
CA ALA A 39 18.57 11.27 -2.61
C ALA A 39 19.54 10.42 -3.45
N LEU A 40 19.51 9.10 -3.25
CA LEU A 40 20.32 8.17 -4.04
C LEU A 40 19.89 8.15 -5.51
N LYS A 41 18.58 8.16 -5.81
CA LYS A 41 18.06 8.22 -7.18
C LYS A 41 18.46 9.51 -7.90
N ALA A 42 18.32 10.66 -7.24
CA ALA A 42 18.73 11.94 -7.80
C ALA A 42 20.25 11.99 -8.03
N HIS A 43 21.04 11.47 -7.07
CA HIS A 43 22.49 11.41 -7.18
C HIS A 43 22.97 10.49 -8.33
N SER A 44 22.37 9.32 -8.50
CA SER A 44 22.75 8.39 -9.58
C SER A 44 22.43 8.95 -10.98
N LEU A 45 21.40 9.81 -11.07
CA LEU A 45 21.04 10.54 -12.29
C LEU A 45 21.79 11.87 -12.45
N LYS A 46 22.71 12.21 -11.53
CA LYS A 46 23.48 13.46 -11.51
C LYS A 46 22.60 14.72 -11.53
N ILE A 47 21.46 14.65 -10.85
CA ILE A 47 20.55 15.78 -10.67
C ILE A 47 20.94 16.52 -9.38
N GLU A 48 21.26 17.80 -9.51
CA GLU A 48 21.57 18.67 -8.37
C GLU A 48 20.30 18.99 -7.57
N PHE A 49 20.34 18.83 -6.24
CA PHE A 49 19.17 19.08 -5.39
C PHE A 49 18.77 20.56 -5.35
N SER A 50 19.63 21.48 -5.79
CA SER A 50 19.29 22.90 -5.91
C SER A 50 18.51 23.23 -7.18
N ASP A 51 18.48 22.33 -8.17
CA ASP A 51 17.78 22.55 -9.43
C ASP A 51 16.35 22.01 -9.34
N GLU A 52 15.40 22.91 -9.08
CA GLU A 52 14.01 22.54 -8.80
C GLU A 52 13.33 21.87 -10.00
N SER A 53 13.56 22.32 -11.24
CA SER A 53 12.80 21.81 -12.39
C SER A 53 13.10 20.34 -12.70
N PRO A 54 14.37 19.89 -12.85
CA PRO A 54 14.70 18.48 -13.02
C PRO A 54 14.34 17.62 -11.80
N MET A 55 14.42 18.17 -10.59
CA MET A 55 14.01 17.46 -9.38
C MET A 55 12.49 17.23 -9.33
N VAL A 56 11.68 18.22 -9.68
CA VAL A 56 10.23 18.08 -9.78
C VAL A 56 9.87 17.03 -10.83
N GLU A 57 10.53 17.04 -11.97
CA GLU A 57 10.34 16.02 -13.01
C GLU A 57 10.70 14.62 -12.51
N LEU A 58 11.86 14.47 -11.84
CA LEU A 58 12.25 13.21 -11.21
C LEU A 58 11.18 12.71 -10.23
N MET A 59 10.69 13.59 -9.35
CA MET A 59 9.69 13.26 -8.33
C MET A 59 8.33 12.88 -8.95
N ASN A 60 7.93 13.55 -10.04
CA ASN A 60 6.74 13.22 -10.81
C ASN A 60 6.78 11.81 -11.43
N HIS A 61 7.98 11.25 -11.58
CA HIS A 61 8.26 9.91 -12.08
C HIS A 61 8.89 9.01 -11.02
N THR A 62 8.69 9.35 -9.75
CA THR A 62 9.14 8.54 -8.61
C THR A 62 7.93 8.06 -7.84
N TYR A 63 7.90 6.76 -7.55
CA TYR A 63 6.80 6.13 -6.82
C TYR A 63 7.33 5.39 -5.61
N PHE A 64 6.75 5.66 -4.45
CA PHE A 64 7.01 4.90 -3.24
C PHE A 64 5.91 3.87 -2.99
N SER A 65 6.30 2.68 -2.54
CA SER A 65 5.36 1.66 -2.10
C SER A 65 5.92 0.83 -0.94
N LEU A 66 5.07 0.04 -0.31
CA LEU A 66 5.43 -0.83 0.80
C LEU A 66 5.56 -2.27 0.30
N SER A 67 6.60 -2.94 0.77
CA SER A 67 6.81 -4.39 0.63
C SER A 67 7.00 -5.02 2.01
N GLU A 68 7.02 -6.35 2.09
CA GLU A 68 7.38 -7.10 3.30
C GLU A 68 8.70 -6.65 3.93
N ASN A 69 9.66 -6.25 3.10
CA ASN A 69 11.01 -5.88 3.52
C ASN A 69 11.16 -4.39 3.85
N GLY A 70 10.09 -3.61 3.65
CA GLY A 70 10.06 -2.16 3.86
C GLY A 70 9.76 -1.39 2.57
N ILE A 71 10.20 -0.14 2.53
CA ILE A 71 9.89 0.80 1.44
C ILE A 71 10.62 0.40 0.16
N THR A 72 9.91 0.47 -0.96
CA THR A 72 10.48 0.39 -2.31
C THR A 72 10.34 1.73 -3.03
N ILE A 73 11.25 1.99 -3.96
CA ILE A 73 11.20 3.12 -4.88
C ILE A 73 11.16 2.56 -6.31
N ASP A 74 10.14 2.95 -7.08
CA ASP A 74 9.88 2.46 -8.44
C ASP A 74 9.87 0.92 -8.53
N GLY A 75 9.34 0.26 -7.50
CA GLY A 75 9.26 -1.20 -7.40
C GLY A 75 10.57 -1.89 -6.96
N ARG A 76 11.66 -1.14 -6.75
CA ARG A 76 12.94 -1.68 -6.27
C ARG A 76 13.10 -1.50 -4.76
N PHE A 77 13.35 -2.60 -4.05
CA PHE A 77 13.80 -2.56 -2.66
C PHE A 77 15.32 -2.30 -2.62
N LEU A 78 15.75 -1.24 -1.93
CA LEU A 78 17.15 -0.81 -1.92
C LEU A 78 17.99 -1.41 -0.77
N GLY A 79 17.37 -2.05 0.23
CA GLY A 79 18.07 -2.78 1.29
C GLY A 79 19.17 -1.95 1.98
N GLU A 80 20.40 -2.47 1.96
CA GLU A 80 21.57 -1.85 2.61
C GLU A 80 22.19 -0.69 1.81
N GLU A 81 21.89 -0.55 0.51
CA GLU A 81 22.42 0.51 -0.35
C GLU A 81 22.08 1.90 0.21
N ILE A 82 20.87 2.04 0.76
CA ILE A 82 20.40 3.28 1.38
C ILE A 82 20.87 3.47 2.83
N ARG A 83 21.66 2.56 3.40
CA ARG A 83 22.12 2.64 4.81
C ARG A 83 23.57 3.10 4.94
N THR A 84 24.24 3.40 3.82
CA THR A 84 25.61 3.89 3.82
C THR A 84 25.73 5.30 4.44
N ARG A 85 26.94 5.64 4.90
CA ARG A 85 27.24 6.96 5.43
C ARG A 85 27.04 8.05 4.37
N GLU A 86 27.45 7.77 3.14
CA GLU A 86 27.31 8.68 2.00
C GLU A 86 25.84 9.01 1.72
N VAL A 87 24.98 8.00 1.59
CA VAL A 87 23.54 8.23 1.36
C VAL A 87 22.87 8.92 2.55
N SER A 88 23.35 8.66 3.78
CA SER A 88 22.88 9.39 4.96
C SER A 88 23.20 10.89 4.88
N MET A 89 24.36 11.27 4.33
CA MET A 89 24.71 12.68 4.08
C MET A 89 23.85 13.28 2.96
N LEU A 90 23.68 12.56 1.84
CA LEU A 90 22.80 12.99 0.74
C LEU A 90 21.37 13.25 1.23
N SER A 91 20.82 12.36 2.04
CA SER A 91 19.47 12.53 2.61
C SER A 91 19.34 13.75 3.53
N SER A 92 20.42 14.13 4.22
CA SER A 92 20.44 15.32 5.07
C SER A 92 20.50 16.60 4.24
N ASN A 93 21.10 16.55 3.06
CA ASN A 93 21.18 17.66 2.12
C ASN A 93 19.86 17.86 1.37
N ILE A 94 19.29 16.79 0.81
CA ILE A 94 18.03 16.86 0.05
C ILE A 94 16.85 17.32 0.94
N ALA A 95 16.86 16.96 2.23
CA ALA A 95 15.79 17.30 3.17
C ALA A 95 15.71 18.80 3.53
N ARG A 96 16.65 19.63 3.05
CA ARG A 96 16.66 21.10 3.25
C ARG A 96 15.72 21.83 2.29
N TYR A 97 15.37 21.20 1.16
CA TYR A 97 14.59 21.83 0.11
C TYR A 97 13.07 21.70 0.38
N PRO A 98 12.33 22.82 0.49
CA PRO A 98 10.89 22.78 0.80
C PRO A 98 10.06 21.95 -0.18
N TYR A 99 10.35 22.06 -1.48
CA TYR A 99 9.61 21.35 -2.53
C TYR A 99 9.80 19.82 -2.44
N VAL A 100 11.00 19.35 -2.06
CA VAL A 100 11.27 17.92 -1.80
C VAL A 100 10.49 17.44 -0.59
N ARG A 101 10.47 18.22 0.50
CA ARG A 101 9.72 17.85 1.70
C ARG A 101 8.23 17.80 1.44
N ALA A 102 7.69 18.78 0.73
CA ALA A 102 6.27 18.78 0.36
C ALA A 102 5.88 17.51 -0.39
N TYR A 103 6.70 17.12 -1.39
CA TYR A 103 6.51 15.86 -2.11
C TYR A 103 6.60 14.63 -1.19
N LEU A 104 7.69 14.49 -0.41
CA LEU A 104 7.87 13.31 0.46
C LEU A 104 6.83 13.23 1.58
N THR A 105 6.37 14.36 2.11
CA THR A 105 5.28 14.42 3.09
C THR A 105 3.99 13.89 2.48
N GLU A 106 3.65 14.25 1.24
CA GLU A 106 2.46 13.69 0.60
C GLU A 106 2.63 12.19 0.31
N GLN A 107 3.82 11.75 -0.12
CA GLN A 107 4.11 10.32 -0.28
C GLN A 107 3.96 9.55 1.06
N GLN A 108 4.50 10.08 2.15
CA GLN A 108 4.35 9.48 3.49
C GLN A 108 2.89 9.41 3.93
N ARG A 109 2.12 10.48 3.71
CA ARG A 109 0.68 10.51 3.98
C ARG A 109 -0.05 9.48 3.14
N SER A 110 0.24 9.39 1.84
CA SER A 110 -0.33 8.38 0.96
C SER A 110 -0.07 6.95 1.48
N LEU A 111 1.17 6.62 1.84
CA LEU A 111 1.51 5.32 2.41
C LEU A 111 0.81 5.08 3.77
N SER A 112 0.64 6.12 4.59
CA SER A 112 -0.07 6.01 5.87
C SER A 112 -1.58 5.70 5.73
N ARG A 113 -2.17 6.06 4.58
CA ARG A 113 -3.57 5.78 4.23
C ARG A 113 -3.78 4.34 3.78
N GLN A 114 -2.72 3.54 3.68
CA GLN A 114 -2.85 2.15 3.23
C GLN A 114 -3.12 1.18 4.37
N GLY A 115 -3.35 1.61 5.62
CA GLY A 115 -3.39 0.65 6.72
C GLY A 115 -3.29 1.21 8.13
N ASN A 116 -3.16 0.26 9.06
CA ASN A 116 -2.56 0.53 10.35
C ASN A 116 -1.05 0.69 10.17
N VAL A 117 -0.49 1.84 10.57
CA VAL A 117 0.93 2.13 10.36
C VAL A 117 1.62 2.59 11.62
N VAL A 118 2.90 2.25 11.72
CA VAL A 118 3.85 2.87 12.65
C VAL A 118 4.87 3.62 11.81
N MET A 119 4.87 4.94 11.91
CA MET A 119 5.74 5.82 11.17
C MET A 119 6.70 6.52 12.13
N GLU A 120 7.99 6.44 11.84
CA GLU A 120 9.03 7.05 12.68
C GLU A 120 9.73 8.19 11.94
N GLY A 121 10.11 9.23 12.70
CA GLY A 121 10.84 10.37 12.16
C GLY A 121 11.15 11.43 13.22
N ARG A 122 11.11 12.69 12.80
CA ARG A 122 11.39 13.86 13.67
C ARG A 122 10.18 14.77 13.82
N ASP A 123 9.37 14.84 12.78
CA ASP A 123 8.24 15.73 12.59
C ASP A 123 6.99 14.97 12.13
N ILE A 124 6.90 13.67 12.44
CA ILE A 124 5.78 12.83 12.01
C ILE A 124 4.50 13.29 12.70
N GLY A 125 4.49 13.44 14.02
CA GLY A 125 3.30 13.82 14.78
C GLY A 125 2.93 15.31 14.65
N THR A 126 3.85 16.16 14.15
CA THR A 126 3.64 17.60 14.01
C THR A 126 3.27 18.03 12.59
N ILE A 127 3.91 17.46 11.57
CA ILE A 127 3.79 17.89 10.18
C ILE A 127 3.18 16.81 9.30
N VAL A 128 3.68 15.58 9.37
CA VAL A 128 3.28 14.52 8.43
C VAL A 128 1.90 13.97 8.76
N LEU A 129 1.70 13.57 10.02
CA LEU A 129 0.49 12.98 10.58
C LEU A 129 0.03 13.78 11.82
N PRO A 130 -0.38 15.05 11.66
CA PRO A 130 -0.91 15.86 12.75
C PRO A 130 -2.21 15.30 13.34
N ASP A 131 -2.85 14.36 12.66
CA ASP A 131 -4.08 13.69 13.12
C ASP A 131 -3.83 12.21 13.48
N ALA A 132 -2.57 11.80 13.69
CA ALA A 132 -2.26 10.45 14.15
C ALA A 132 -2.91 10.16 15.51
N GLU A 133 -3.58 9.02 15.60
CA GLU A 133 -4.35 8.59 16.78
C GLU A 133 -3.47 8.30 18.01
N LEU A 134 -2.18 8.01 17.79
CA LEU A 134 -1.17 7.95 18.85
C LEU A 134 0.13 8.61 18.38
N LYS A 135 0.57 9.61 19.12
CA LYS A 135 1.86 10.27 18.91
C LYS A 135 2.74 10.04 20.12
N ILE A 136 3.89 9.42 19.91
CA ILE A 136 4.91 9.20 20.93
C ILE A 136 6.11 10.07 20.61
N PHE A 137 6.58 10.82 21.59
CA PHE A 137 7.88 11.48 21.52
C PHE A 137 8.86 10.75 22.42
N LEU A 138 9.70 9.89 21.83
CA LEU A 138 10.74 9.16 22.55
C LEU A 138 11.87 10.12 22.93
N THR A 139 12.28 10.06 24.19
CA THR A 139 13.43 10.81 24.70
C THR A 139 14.34 9.90 25.51
N ALA A 140 15.58 10.32 25.71
CA ALA A 140 16.56 9.74 26.62
C ALA A 140 17.62 10.82 26.89
N SER A 141 18.37 10.69 27.99
CA SER A 141 19.50 11.59 28.24
C SER A 141 20.51 11.56 27.08
N ILE A 142 21.22 12.66 26.85
CA ILE A 142 22.19 12.74 25.75
C ILE A 142 23.35 11.75 25.98
N GLU A 143 23.72 11.54 27.24
CA GLU A 143 24.73 10.57 27.68
C GLU A 143 24.28 9.14 27.38
N GLU A 144 23.02 8.80 27.67
CA GLU A 144 22.44 7.48 27.38
C GLU A 144 22.47 7.19 25.87
N ARG A 145 22.05 8.17 25.05
CA ARG A 145 22.02 8.03 23.60
C ARG A 145 23.43 7.92 23.02
N ALA A 146 24.37 8.72 23.51
CA ALA A 146 25.78 8.63 23.12
C ALA A 146 26.36 7.26 23.46
N ARG A 147 26.06 6.72 24.65
CA ARG A 147 26.51 5.39 25.08
C ARG A 147 25.94 4.28 24.20
N ARG A 148 24.64 4.30 23.88
CA ARG A 148 24.01 3.35 22.95
C ARG A 148 24.66 3.39 21.58
N ARG A 149 24.87 4.60 21.04
CA ARG A 149 25.50 4.81 19.73
C ARG A 149 26.96 4.35 19.70
N TYR A 150 27.71 4.63 20.75
CA TYR A 150 29.07 4.16 20.91
C TYR A 150 29.12 2.63 20.88
N ALA A 151 28.27 1.96 21.65
CA ALA A 151 28.18 0.50 21.66
C ALA A 151 27.84 -0.09 20.27
N GLU A 152 26.91 0.52 19.52
CA GLU A 152 26.59 0.11 18.13
C GLU A 152 27.81 0.20 17.20
N LEU A 153 28.60 1.27 17.31
CA LEU A 153 29.77 1.49 16.46
C LEU A 153 30.91 0.52 16.79
N ILE A 154 31.16 0.27 18.08
CA ILE A 154 32.14 -0.73 18.53
C ILE A 154 31.72 -2.14 18.08
N ALA A 155 30.44 -2.50 18.20
CA ALA A 155 29.92 -3.78 17.71
C ALA A 155 30.06 -3.95 16.18
N SER A 156 30.14 -2.84 15.44
CA SER A 156 30.40 -2.82 14.00
C SER A 156 31.90 -2.77 13.64
N LEU A 157 32.79 -3.06 14.59
CA LEU A 157 34.25 -3.04 14.45
C LEU A 157 34.82 -1.68 13.99
N LYS A 158 34.18 -0.57 14.38
CA LYS A 158 34.69 0.78 14.12
C LYS A 158 35.43 1.32 15.33
N GLU A 159 36.64 1.81 15.13
CA GLU A 159 37.38 2.57 16.14
C GLU A 159 36.80 4.00 16.23
N VAL A 160 36.16 4.30 17.35
CA VAL A 160 35.58 5.61 17.65
C VAL A 160 35.77 5.93 19.13
N ASP A 161 35.83 7.22 19.47
CA ASP A 161 35.89 7.72 20.85
C ASP A 161 34.49 8.15 21.32
N TYR A 162 34.17 7.88 22.59
CA TYR A 162 32.89 8.25 23.20
C TYR A 162 32.64 9.77 23.18
N GLU A 163 33.66 10.59 23.46
CA GLU A 163 33.54 12.05 23.50
C GLU A 163 33.25 12.64 22.11
N SER A 164 33.82 12.05 21.06
CA SER A 164 33.50 12.36 19.66
C SER A 164 32.03 12.06 19.36
N VAL A 165 31.55 10.87 19.74
CA VAL A 165 30.14 10.48 19.54
C VAL A 165 29.19 11.43 20.28
N LEU A 166 29.53 11.79 21.52
CA LEU A 166 28.74 12.72 22.33
C LEU A 166 28.69 14.12 21.71
N ARG A 167 29.84 14.65 21.25
CA ARG A 167 29.90 15.96 20.58
C ARG A 167 29.12 15.98 19.27
N GLU A 168 29.27 14.96 18.43
CA GLU A 168 28.50 14.83 17.18
C GLU A 168 27.00 14.78 17.44
N MET A 169 26.57 14.07 18.48
CA MET A 169 25.16 13.95 18.83
C MET A 169 24.58 15.27 19.34
N LYS A 170 25.33 16.00 20.18
CA LYS A 170 24.97 17.36 20.64
C LYS A 170 24.81 18.33 19.46
N ALA A 171 25.79 18.35 18.55
CA ALA A 171 25.75 19.20 17.36
C ALA A 171 24.55 18.86 16.46
N ARG A 172 24.24 17.57 16.31
CA ARG A 172 23.11 17.10 15.53
C ARG A 172 21.78 17.51 16.14
N ASP A 173 21.57 17.30 17.44
CA ASP A 173 20.34 17.68 18.12
C ASP A 173 20.10 19.19 18.06
N LEU A 174 21.16 20.00 18.24
CA LEU A 174 21.06 21.46 18.09
C LEU A 174 20.64 21.83 16.67
N ASN A 175 21.28 21.27 15.65
CA ASN A 175 20.93 21.53 14.25
C ASN A 175 19.50 21.09 13.94
N ASP A 176 19.04 19.96 14.47
CA ASP A 176 17.68 19.45 14.20
C ASP A 176 16.58 20.24 14.94
N SER A 177 16.87 20.77 16.13
CA SER A 177 15.92 21.56 16.92
C SER A 177 15.87 23.03 16.50
N SER A 178 16.94 23.56 15.91
CA SER A 178 17.05 24.97 15.47
C SER A 178 16.65 25.22 14.01
N ARG A 179 16.19 24.22 13.27
CA ARG A 179 15.75 24.40 11.87
C ARG A 179 14.51 25.30 11.81
N GLU A 180 14.50 26.22 10.85
CA GLU A 180 13.31 27.03 10.57
C GLU A 180 12.13 26.16 10.10
N LEU A 181 12.41 25.12 9.32
CA LEU A 181 11.41 24.24 8.74
C LEU A 181 11.40 22.87 9.44
N ALA A 182 10.24 22.52 10.00
CA ALA A 182 9.97 21.27 10.72
C ALA A 182 11.02 20.92 11.81
N PRO A 183 11.23 21.79 12.81
CA PRO A 183 12.16 21.53 13.89
C PRO A 183 11.76 20.29 14.70
N LEU A 184 12.75 19.59 15.26
CA LEU A 184 12.51 18.48 16.18
C LEU A 184 11.81 19.00 17.46
N LYS A 185 10.48 18.83 17.50
CA LYS A 185 9.65 19.24 18.63
C LYS A 185 8.50 18.24 18.80
N PRO A 186 8.15 17.85 20.04
CA PRO A 186 6.96 17.04 20.27
C PRO A 186 5.70 17.78 19.79
N ALA A 187 4.77 17.03 19.19
CA ALA A 187 3.41 17.53 18.95
C ALA A 187 2.72 17.88 20.27
N LYS A 188 1.75 18.80 20.23
CA LYS A 188 1.07 19.29 21.45
C LYS A 188 0.42 18.18 22.26
N ASP A 189 -0.10 17.17 21.57
CA ASP A 189 -0.78 15.99 22.10
C ASP A 189 0.12 14.74 22.13
N ALA A 190 1.42 14.88 21.85
CA ALA A 190 2.35 13.75 21.90
C ALA A 190 2.63 13.30 23.35
N ILE A 191 2.57 12.00 23.58
CA ILE A 191 2.98 11.39 24.84
C ILE A 191 4.51 11.33 24.85
N ARG A 192 5.12 12.08 25.76
CA ARG A 192 6.57 12.05 25.96
C ARG A 192 6.95 10.81 26.76
N LEU A 193 7.77 9.93 26.18
CA LEU A 193 8.21 8.68 26.81
C LEU A 193 9.73 8.72 26.99
N ASP A 194 10.18 8.85 28.24
CA ASP A 194 11.60 8.74 28.59
C ASP A 194 12.02 7.27 28.62
N THR A 195 13.05 6.95 27.86
CA THR A 195 13.61 5.60 27.70
C THR A 195 14.95 5.43 28.40
N THR A 196 15.39 6.43 29.18
CA THR A 196 16.57 6.32 30.04
C THR A 196 16.43 5.13 30.99
N GLY A 197 17.39 4.22 30.99
CA GLY A 197 17.39 3.03 31.85
C GLY A 197 16.39 1.92 31.48
N LEU A 198 15.52 2.12 30.47
CA LEU A 198 14.60 1.10 29.99
C LEU A 198 15.23 0.23 28.91
N SER A 199 14.94 -1.07 28.94
CA SER A 199 15.23 -1.98 27.84
C SER A 199 14.33 -1.71 26.64
N ILE A 200 14.77 -2.14 25.45
CA ILE A 200 13.97 -2.00 24.22
C ILE A 200 12.61 -2.70 24.37
N SER A 201 12.58 -3.89 24.99
CA SER A 201 11.35 -4.66 25.19
C SER A 201 10.33 -3.92 26.05
N GLU A 202 10.76 -3.32 27.16
CA GLU A 202 9.86 -2.53 28.03
C GLU A 202 9.30 -1.30 27.31
N VAL A 203 10.11 -0.63 26.49
CA VAL A 203 9.65 0.51 25.69
C VAL A 203 8.61 0.05 24.65
N VAL A 204 8.86 -1.06 23.97
CA VAL A 204 7.93 -1.64 22.99
C VAL A 204 6.61 -2.01 23.65
N GLU A 205 6.64 -2.69 24.80
CA GLU A 205 5.44 -3.09 25.54
C GLU A 205 4.61 -1.87 25.97
N LYS A 206 5.25 -0.82 26.51
CA LYS A 206 4.56 0.43 26.87
C LYS A 206 3.86 1.07 25.68
N VAL A 207 4.54 1.18 24.54
CA VAL A 207 3.96 1.78 23.33
C VAL A 207 2.83 0.90 22.77
N ALA A 208 3.02 -0.41 22.70
CA ALA A 208 2.01 -1.35 22.24
C ALA A 208 0.77 -1.34 23.14
N ALA A 209 0.92 -1.30 24.46
CA ALA A 209 -0.20 -1.19 25.40
C ALA A 209 -0.99 0.11 25.21
N MET A 210 -0.31 1.24 25.01
CA MET A 210 -0.95 2.53 24.70
C MET A 210 -1.73 2.50 23.39
N ALA A 211 -1.23 1.76 22.39
CA ALA A 211 -1.91 1.58 21.12
C ALA A 211 -3.14 0.67 21.25
N ARG A 212 -3.00 -0.50 21.88
CA ARG A 212 -4.11 -1.46 22.11
C ARG A 212 -5.26 -0.82 22.89
N LYS A 213 -4.97 0.02 23.89
CA LYS A 213 -6.00 0.77 24.64
C LYS A 213 -6.81 1.74 23.76
N ARG A 214 -6.26 2.18 22.63
CA ARG A 214 -6.89 3.09 21.67
C ARG A 214 -7.52 2.37 20.48
N GLN A 215 -7.19 1.10 20.24
CA GLN A 215 -7.78 0.30 19.17
C GLN A 215 -9.17 -0.19 19.58
N ARG A 216 -10.20 0.54 19.14
CA ARG A 216 -11.60 0.11 19.30
C ARG A 216 -12.08 -0.82 18.19
N VAL A 217 -11.40 -0.76 17.03
CA VAL A 217 -11.63 -1.60 15.85
C VAL A 217 -10.32 -2.29 15.45
N LEU A 218 -10.37 -3.60 15.25
CA LEU A 218 -9.27 -4.37 14.66
C LEU A 218 -9.23 -4.11 13.16
N LEU A 219 -8.45 -3.12 12.75
CA LEU A 219 -8.26 -2.81 11.33
C LEU A 219 -7.27 -3.81 10.69
N SER A 220 -7.55 -4.28 9.47
CA SER A 220 -6.61 -5.11 8.71
C SER A 220 -5.29 -4.37 8.46
N LYS A 221 -4.19 -5.11 8.37
CA LYS A 221 -2.84 -4.56 8.08
C LYS A 221 -2.85 -3.50 6.99
N SER A 222 -3.38 -3.90 5.84
CA SER A 222 -3.60 -3.03 4.71
C SER A 222 -5.09 -2.72 4.60
N VAL A 223 -5.42 -1.46 4.36
CA VAL A 223 -6.73 -0.94 3.93
C VAL A 223 -6.54 0.01 2.76
N GLY A 224 -7.63 0.38 2.09
CA GLY A 224 -7.55 1.34 1.00
C GLY A 224 -7.20 0.73 -0.36
N PHE A 225 -6.74 1.60 -1.26
CA PHE A 225 -6.29 1.23 -2.61
C PHE A 225 -5.08 0.30 -2.58
N CYS A 226 -5.07 -0.68 -3.49
CA CYS A 226 -3.82 -1.36 -3.83
C CYS A 226 -2.95 -0.44 -4.71
N TYR A 227 -1.66 -0.75 -4.82
CA TYR A 227 -0.71 0.04 -5.62
C TYR A 227 -1.18 0.29 -7.07
N GLY A 228 -1.69 -0.74 -7.76
CA GLY A 228 -2.16 -0.61 -9.14
C GLY A 228 -3.34 0.37 -9.28
N VAL A 229 -4.25 0.36 -8.31
CA VAL A 229 -5.40 1.28 -8.27
C VAL A 229 -4.94 2.69 -7.91
N ASP A 230 -4.11 2.85 -6.88
CA ASP A 230 -3.59 4.15 -6.45
C ASP A 230 -2.84 4.86 -7.58
N ARG A 231 -1.93 4.15 -8.26
CA ARG A 231 -1.23 4.67 -9.45
C ARG A 231 -2.21 5.09 -10.54
N ALA A 232 -3.16 4.24 -10.88
CA ALA A 232 -4.10 4.51 -11.97
C ALA A 232 -4.97 5.74 -11.68
N VAL A 233 -5.47 5.89 -10.44
CA VAL A 233 -6.27 7.03 -10.02
C VAL A 233 -5.43 8.31 -9.96
N ASN A 234 -4.25 8.28 -9.34
CA ASN A 234 -3.42 9.48 -9.18
C ASN A 234 -2.89 10.00 -10.52
N GLU A 235 -2.44 9.12 -11.42
CA GLU A 235 -2.00 9.53 -12.76
C GLU A 235 -3.18 10.07 -13.59
N ALA A 236 -4.36 9.45 -13.51
CA ALA A 236 -5.55 10.00 -14.17
C ALA A 236 -5.87 11.41 -13.69
N ILE A 237 -5.87 11.66 -12.37
CA ILE A 237 -6.09 13.00 -11.80
C ILE A 237 -5.03 14.00 -12.28
N LYS A 238 -3.75 13.59 -12.33
CA LYS A 238 -2.64 14.44 -12.79
C LYS A 238 -2.83 14.87 -14.25
N ILE A 239 -3.23 13.94 -15.12
CA ILE A 239 -3.47 14.22 -16.54
C ILE A 239 -4.69 15.12 -16.71
N LEU A 240 -5.79 14.85 -16.00
CA LEU A 240 -7.00 15.68 -16.04
C LEU A 240 -6.71 17.13 -15.62
N LYS A 241 -5.92 17.31 -14.56
CA LYS A 241 -5.49 18.64 -14.10
C LYS A 241 -4.57 19.39 -15.06
N SER A 242 -4.00 18.72 -16.07
CA SER A 242 -3.21 19.39 -17.12
C SER A 242 -4.08 20.13 -18.16
N GLY A 243 -5.40 19.96 -18.12
CA GLY A 243 -6.34 20.60 -19.04
C GLY A 243 -6.49 19.91 -20.40
N LYS A 244 -5.91 18.72 -20.58
CA LYS A 244 -6.07 17.90 -21.78
C LYS A 244 -7.41 17.15 -21.75
N SER A 245 -7.99 16.85 -22.91
CA SER A 245 -9.12 15.92 -23.01
C SER A 245 -8.64 14.50 -22.71
N VAL A 246 -9.29 13.82 -21.76
CA VAL A 246 -8.86 12.51 -21.26
C VAL A 246 -9.97 11.49 -21.39
N PHE A 247 -9.64 10.36 -21.99
CA PHE A 247 -10.54 9.23 -22.23
C PHE A 247 -9.97 7.99 -21.55
N ALA A 248 -10.81 7.09 -21.04
CA ALA A 248 -10.37 5.83 -20.45
C ALA A 248 -11.08 4.63 -21.09
N THR A 249 -10.37 3.51 -21.23
CA THR A 249 -10.86 2.25 -21.84
C THR A 249 -11.87 1.49 -20.95
N GLY A 250 -12.57 2.19 -20.07
CA GLY A 250 -13.42 1.65 -19.00
C GLY A 250 -13.17 2.35 -17.67
N GLU A 251 -13.90 1.94 -16.63
CA GLU A 251 -13.69 2.48 -15.28
C GLU A 251 -12.24 2.26 -14.82
N ILE A 252 -11.60 3.34 -14.35
CA ILE A 252 -10.24 3.32 -13.79
C ILE A 252 -10.20 2.44 -12.53
N VAL A 253 -11.27 2.50 -11.73
CA VAL A 253 -11.45 1.74 -10.51
C VAL A 253 -12.93 1.43 -10.32
N HIS A 254 -13.27 0.24 -9.81
CA HIS A 254 -14.65 -0.13 -9.48
C HIS A 254 -15.09 0.51 -8.15
N ASN A 255 -15.19 1.84 -8.13
CA ASN A 255 -15.68 2.65 -7.02
C ASN A 255 -16.45 3.87 -7.53
N GLU A 256 -17.75 3.92 -7.23
CA GLU A 256 -18.67 4.93 -7.76
C GLU A 256 -18.28 6.36 -7.37
N ALA A 257 -17.85 6.58 -6.12
CA ALA A 257 -17.47 7.91 -5.64
C ALA A 257 -16.19 8.41 -6.34
N VAL A 258 -15.21 7.54 -6.52
CA VAL A 258 -13.96 7.87 -7.21
C VAL A 258 -14.22 8.11 -8.70
N MET A 259 -15.01 7.25 -9.36
CA MET A 259 -15.38 7.43 -10.76
C MET A 259 -16.18 8.71 -10.99
N LYS A 260 -17.07 9.08 -10.05
CA LYS A 260 -17.78 10.36 -10.11
C LYS A 260 -16.80 11.54 -10.07
N ASN A 261 -15.85 11.54 -9.13
CA ASN A 261 -14.83 12.60 -9.04
C ASN A 261 -14.00 12.71 -10.33
N LEU A 262 -13.55 11.58 -10.89
CA LEU A 262 -12.80 11.59 -12.16
C LEU A 262 -13.64 12.16 -13.33
N LYS A 263 -14.93 11.81 -13.40
CA LYS A 263 -15.85 12.36 -14.41
C LYS A 263 -16.10 13.86 -14.20
N ASP A 264 -16.27 14.30 -12.95
CA ASP A 264 -16.42 15.71 -12.59
C ASP A 264 -15.15 16.53 -12.96
N LEU A 265 -13.98 15.89 -12.99
CA LEU A 265 -12.71 16.46 -13.48
C LEU A 265 -12.55 16.41 -15.01
N GLY A 266 -13.49 15.81 -15.75
CA GLY A 266 -13.49 15.74 -17.22
C GLY A 266 -13.07 14.41 -17.83
N LEU A 267 -13.04 13.30 -17.06
CA LEU A 267 -12.75 11.98 -17.62
C LEU A 267 -13.95 11.43 -18.40
N GLU A 268 -13.72 11.04 -19.66
CA GLU A 268 -14.70 10.33 -20.50
C GLU A 268 -14.39 8.83 -20.59
N ILE A 269 -15.43 7.99 -20.68
CA ILE A 269 -15.27 6.53 -20.82
C ILE A 269 -15.51 6.15 -22.28
N ILE A 270 -14.55 5.43 -22.86
CA ILE A 270 -14.65 4.86 -24.20
C ILE A 270 -15.55 3.62 -24.11
N GLU A 271 -16.78 3.73 -24.59
CA GLU A 271 -17.71 2.59 -24.68
C GLU A 271 -17.37 1.69 -25.87
N ASP A 272 -17.14 2.31 -27.04
CA ASP A 272 -16.70 1.63 -28.25
C ASP A 272 -15.70 2.50 -29.01
N ILE A 273 -14.46 2.01 -29.14
CA ILE A 273 -13.39 2.70 -29.85
C ILE A 273 -13.65 2.83 -31.35
N SER A 274 -14.51 1.96 -31.92
CA SER A 274 -14.85 2.01 -33.34
C SER A 274 -15.62 3.27 -33.72
N SER A 275 -16.29 3.88 -32.74
CA SER A 275 -17.04 5.13 -32.91
C SER A 275 -16.18 6.39 -32.99
N TYR A 276 -14.86 6.27 -32.78
CA TYR A 276 -13.91 7.37 -32.80
C TYR A 276 -13.06 7.34 -34.07
N ASP A 277 -12.91 8.52 -34.68
CA ASP A 277 -11.97 8.77 -35.79
C ASP A 277 -10.61 9.23 -35.23
N ARG A 278 -10.29 10.52 -35.32
CA ARG A 278 -9.07 11.10 -34.75
C ARG A 278 -9.43 12.08 -33.64
N VAL A 279 -8.90 11.84 -32.45
CA VAL A 279 -9.15 12.62 -31.24
C VAL A 279 -7.86 13.29 -30.80
N ASP A 280 -7.89 14.62 -30.68
CA ASP A 280 -6.82 15.34 -29.98
C ASP A 280 -7.05 15.25 -28.47
N GLY A 281 -6.42 14.27 -27.84
CA GLY A 281 -6.63 13.90 -26.46
C GLY A 281 -5.79 12.69 -26.06
N ILE A 282 -5.82 12.40 -24.77
CA ILE A 282 -5.10 11.28 -24.17
C ILE A 282 -6.07 10.14 -23.86
N ALA A 283 -5.82 8.96 -24.40
CA ALA A 283 -6.45 7.73 -23.94
C ALA A 283 -5.63 7.07 -22.83
N ILE A 284 -6.32 6.68 -21.75
CA ILE A 284 -5.78 5.95 -20.61
C ILE A 284 -6.21 4.49 -20.71
N ILE A 285 -5.24 3.58 -20.73
CA ILE A 285 -5.46 2.15 -20.52
C ILE A 285 -5.54 1.90 -19.03
N ARG A 286 -6.66 1.38 -18.54
CA ARG A 286 -6.90 1.11 -17.11
C ARG A 286 -6.00 0.00 -16.55
N ALA A 287 -5.96 -0.13 -15.22
CA ALA A 287 -5.08 -1.04 -14.49
C ALA A 287 -5.15 -2.53 -14.89
N HIS A 288 -6.26 -2.98 -15.47
CA HIS A 288 -6.46 -4.35 -15.94
C HIS A 288 -5.84 -4.63 -17.33
N GLY A 289 -5.39 -3.60 -18.04
CA GLY A 289 -4.97 -3.69 -19.42
C GLY A 289 -6.12 -3.83 -20.42
N ILE A 290 -5.75 -3.93 -21.70
CA ILE A 290 -6.61 -4.21 -22.85
C ILE A 290 -5.87 -5.16 -23.81
N ASP A 291 -6.57 -5.77 -24.76
CA ASP A 291 -5.94 -6.61 -25.78
C ASP A 291 -5.07 -5.77 -26.76
N PRO A 292 -4.09 -6.40 -27.44
CA PRO A 292 -3.17 -5.70 -28.34
C PRO A 292 -3.84 -5.03 -29.55
N GLY A 293 -4.95 -5.59 -30.04
CA GLY A 293 -5.70 -5.02 -31.16
C GLY A 293 -6.35 -3.69 -30.78
N SER A 294 -7.04 -3.67 -29.64
CA SER A 294 -7.61 -2.45 -29.06
C SER A 294 -6.54 -1.41 -28.74
N GLU A 295 -5.38 -1.82 -28.20
CA GLU A 295 -4.28 -0.89 -27.94
C GLU A 295 -3.74 -0.25 -29.22
N LYS A 296 -3.52 -1.04 -30.27
CA LYS A 296 -3.10 -0.52 -31.57
C LYS A 296 -4.11 0.51 -32.09
N ARG A 297 -5.41 0.20 -32.01
CA ARG A 297 -6.47 1.12 -32.43
C ARG A 297 -6.48 2.41 -31.60
N LEU A 298 -6.24 2.37 -30.29
CA LEU A 298 -6.12 3.59 -29.48
C LEU A 298 -5.00 4.50 -29.97
N ARG A 299 -3.86 3.92 -30.33
CA ARG A 299 -2.69 4.68 -30.83
C ARG A 299 -2.93 5.28 -32.21
N GLU A 300 -3.85 4.72 -33.00
CA GLU A 300 -4.29 5.28 -34.29
C GLU A 300 -5.30 6.43 -34.10
N VAL A 301 -6.17 6.33 -33.08
CA VAL A 301 -7.27 7.26 -32.82
C VAL A 301 -6.82 8.49 -32.02
N PHE A 302 -6.03 8.31 -30.96
CA PHE A 302 -5.70 9.37 -29.99
C PHE A 302 -4.29 9.95 -30.19
N THR A 303 -4.13 11.26 -29.96
CA THR A 303 -2.81 11.92 -30.04
C THR A 303 -1.85 11.49 -28.92
N GLY A 304 -2.37 10.95 -27.81
CA GLY A 304 -1.57 10.31 -26.78
C GLY A 304 -2.25 9.06 -26.20
N VAL A 305 -1.45 8.05 -25.84
CA VAL A 305 -1.91 6.86 -25.12
C VAL A 305 -1.01 6.65 -23.90
N ILE A 306 -1.61 6.57 -22.72
CA ILE A 306 -0.93 6.31 -21.45
C ILE A 306 -1.39 4.95 -20.93
N ASP A 307 -0.44 4.04 -20.77
CA ASP A 307 -0.70 2.71 -20.22
C ASP A 307 -0.53 2.70 -18.70
N LEU A 308 -1.66 2.61 -17.98
CA LEU A 308 -1.70 2.48 -16.52
C LEU A 308 -1.96 1.05 -16.07
N THR A 309 -1.76 0.04 -16.95
CA THR A 309 -1.81 -1.37 -16.58
C THR A 309 -0.94 -1.62 -15.35
N CYS A 310 -1.50 -2.33 -14.38
CA CYS A 310 -0.80 -2.70 -13.16
C CYS A 310 0.43 -3.54 -13.52
N PRO A 311 1.63 -3.22 -13.01
CA PRO A 311 2.84 -3.99 -13.32
C PRO A 311 2.71 -5.49 -12.99
N ILE A 312 1.95 -5.83 -11.95
CA ILE A 312 1.67 -7.24 -11.60
C ILE A 312 0.88 -7.92 -12.72
N VAL A 313 -0.16 -7.26 -13.24
CA VAL A 313 -0.97 -7.76 -14.36
C VAL A 313 -0.11 -7.90 -15.62
N TYR A 314 0.69 -6.88 -15.94
CA TYR A 314 1.61 -6.90 -17.07
C TYR A 314 2.62 -8.07 -17.00
N ASN A 315 3.10 -8.40 -15.80
CA ASN A 315 3.98 -9.56 -15.60
C ASN A 315 3.27 -10.88 -15.89
N VAL A 316 1.98 -11.01 -15.55
CA VAL A 316 1.18 -12.19 -15.94
C VAL A 316 1.08 -12.31 -17.46
N PHE A 317 0.86 -11.18 -18.15
CA PHE A 317 0.81 -11.16 -19.61
C PHE A 317 2.13 -11.63 -20.22
N SER A 318 3.24 -11.06 -19.73
CA SER A 318 4.59 -11.40 -20.21
C SER A 318 4.93 -12.87 -19.96
N LEU A 319 4.59 -13.39 -18.77
CA LEU A 319 4.79 -14.79 -18.42
C LEU A 319 4.00 -15.74 -19.34
N ALA A 320 2.71 -15.47 -19.55
CA ALA A 320 1.87 -16.33 -20.38
C ALA A 320 2.35 -16.38 -21.83
N VAL A 321 2.78 -15.24 -22.39
CA VAL A 321 3.35 -15.18 -23.75
C VAL A 321 4.65 -15.96 -23.84
N ASP A 322 5.54 -15.84 -22.85
CA ASP A 322 6.81 -16.60 -22.79
C ASP A 322 6.56 -18.11 -22.66
N LEU A 323 5.60 -18.52 -21.82
CA LEU A 323 5.20 -19.93 -21.70
C LEU A 323 4.68 -20.50 -23.02
N GLN A 324 3.86 -19.73 -23.75
CA GLN A 324 3.38 -20.14 -25.06
C GLN A 324 4.52 -20.22 -26.09
N ALA A 325 5.46 -19.27 -26.07
CA ALA A 325 6.64 -19.27 -26.94
C ALA A 325 7.54 -20.50 -26.70
N ARG A 326 7.53 -21.05 -25.47
CA ARG A 326 8.22 -22.31 -25.11
C ARG A 326 7.44 -23.58 -25.47
N GLY A 327 6.29 -23.43 -26.14
CA GLY A 327 5.47 -24.52 -26.68
C GLY A 327 4.35 -24.99 -25.75
N SER A 328 4.11 -24.33 -24.62
CA SER A 328 3.03 -24.69 -23.71
C SER A 328 1.67 -24.20 -24.23
N PHE A 329 0.63 -25.01 -24.03
CA PHE A 329 -0.76 -24.58 -24.13
C PHE A 329 -1.15 -23.88 -22.82
N VAL A 330 -1.64 -22.64 -22.90
CA VAL A 330 -1.88 -21.84 -21.70
C VAL A 330 -3.31 -22.01 -21.18
N VAL A 331 -3.46 -22.42 -19.93
CA VAL A 331 -4.75 -22.42 -19.24
C VAL A 331 -4.82 -21.18 -18.35
N VAL A 332 -5.82 -20.34 -18.58
CA VAL A 332 -6.07 -19.13 -17.79
C VAL A 332 -7.22 -19.40 -16.83
N PHE A 333 -6.91 -19.55 -15.55
CA PHE A 333 -7.91 -19.67 -14.49
C PHE A 333 -8.42 -18.29 -14.09
N GLY A 334 -9.67 -17.97 -14.41
CA GLY A 334 -10.23 -16.65 -14.18
C GLY A 334 -11.58 -16.45 -14.84
N LYS A 335 -12.23 -15.32 -14.55
CA LYS A 335 -13.56 -15.00 -15.07
C LYS A 335 -13.47 -14.58 -16.55
N ARG A 336 -14.20 -15.25 -17.43
CA ARG A 336 -14.11 -15.11 -18.90
C ARG A 336 -14.36 -13.69 -19.39
N ASN A 337 -15.31 -13.00 -18.76
CA ASN A 337 -15.69 -11.63 -19.11
C ASN A 337 -14.93 -10.56 -18.29
N HIS A 338 -13.89 -10.94 -17.55
CA HIS A 338 -13.11 -9.99 -16.79
C HIS A 338 -12.08 -9.28 -17.68
N PRO A 339 -11.94 -7.94 -17.57
CA PRO A 339 -11.05 -7.16 -18.44
C PRO A 339 -9.61 -7.68 -18.50
N GLU A 340 -9.06 -8.10 -17.37
CA GLU A 340 -7.72 -8.68 -17.28
C GLU A 340 -7.58 -9.97 -18.09
N VAL A 341 -8.60 -10.85 -18.04
CA VAL A 341 -8.62 -12.14 -18.73
C VAL A 341 -8.79 -11.91 -20.23
N THR A 342 -9.65 -10.98 -20.63
CA THR A 342 -9.81 -10.58 -22.04
C THR A 342 -8.51 -9.99 -22.60
N ALA A 343 -7.83 -9.12 -21.84
CA ALA A 343 -6.55 -8.56 -22.24
C ALA A 343 -5.47 -9.65 -22.38
N LEU A 344 -5.38 -10.57 -21.41
CA LEU A 344 -4.42 -11.68 -21.46
C LEU A 344 -4.69 -12.63 -22.63
N SER A 345 -5.92 -13.10 -22.77
CA SER A 345 -6.29 -14.03 -23.84
C SER A 345 -6.09 -13.43 -25.24
N GLY A 346 -6.29 -12.12 -25.41
CA GLY A 346 -6.00 -11.43 -26.68
C GLY A 346 -4.52 -11.39 -27.06
N ARG A 347 -3.60 -11.82 -26.17
CA ARG A 347 -2.16 -11.96 -26.43
C ARG A 347 -1.74 -13.40 -26.72
N LEU A 348 -2.67 -14.36 -26.63
CA LEU A 348 -2.39 -15.78 -26.72
C LEU A 348 -3.08 -16.38 -27.95
N GLU A 349 -2.39 -17.27 -28.66
CA GLU A 349 -2.99 -17.97 -29.82
C GLU A 349 -3.64 -19.30 -29.43
N ARG A 350 -3.12 -19.97 -28.40
CA ARG A 350 -3.53 -21.31 -27.97
C ARG A 350 -3.76 -21.31 -26.46
N TYR A 351 -5.02 -21.18 -26.06
CA TYR A 351 -5.36 -21.12 -24.65
C TYR A 351 -6.74 -21.71 -24.34
N LEU A 352 -6.98 -21.98 -23.05
CA LEU A 352 -8.29 -22.30 -22.49
C LEU A 352 -8.54 -21.42 -21.27
N ILE A 353 -9.68 -20.73 -21.22
CA ILE A 353 -10.14 -20.03 -20.02
C ILE A 353 -11.02 -20.99 -19.21
N VAL A 354 -10.72 -21.13 -17.92
CA VAL A 354 -11.47 -21.94 -16.96
C VAL A 354 -11.96 -21.03 -15.84
N GLU A 355 -13.27 -20.98 -15.64
CA GLU A 355 -13.87 -20.22 -14.53
C GLU A 355 -13.93 -21.06 -13.23
N PRO A 356 -13.88 -20.41 -12.06
CA PRO A 356 -14.09 -21.10 -10.78
C PRO A 356 -15.45 -21.79 -10.75
N GLY A 357 -15.46 -23.06 -10.34
CA GLY A 357 -16.68 -23.87 -10.27
C GLY A 357 -17.12 -24.50 -11.59
N GLU A 358 -16.34 -24.37 -12.68
CA GLU A 358 -16.52 -25.24 -13.86
C GLU A 358 -16.31 -26.73 -13.49
N ASP A 359 -16.89 -27.63 -14.29
CA ASP A 359 -16.63 -29.06 -14.18
C ASP A 359 -15.20 -29.38 -14.65
N TYR A 360 -14.31 -29.64 -13.69
CA TYR A 360 -12.90 -29.89 -13.96
C TYR A 360 -12.66 -31.20 -14.72
N SER A 361 -13.53 -32.20 -14.63
CA SER A 361 -13.41 -33.42 -15.44
C SER A 361 -13.56 -33.10 -16.93
N SER A 362 -14.51 -32.24 -17.30
CA SER A 362 -14.66 -31.74 -18.67
C SER A 362 -13.47 -30.86 -19.12
N VAL A 363 -12.86 -30.11 -18.21
CA VAL A 363 -11.60 -29.38 -18.49
C VAL A 363 -10.48 -30.37 -18.83
N VAL A 364 -10.29 -31.41 -18.03
CA VAL A 364 -9.25 -32.44 -18.27
C VAL A 364 -9.47 -33.12 -19.61
N ASP A 365 -10.71 -33.49 -19.97
CA ASP A 365 -11.00 -34.09 -21.27
C ASP A 365 -10.52 -33.25 -22.46
N ARG A 366 -10.69 -31.92 -22.37
CA ARG A 366 -10.19 -30.97 -23.40
C ARG A 366 -8.67 -30.87 -23.44
N LEU A 367 -8.00 -31.19 -22.33
CA LEU A 367 -6.54 -31.08 -22.18
C LEU A 367 -5.81 -32.42 -22.37
N LYS A 368 -6.52 -33.57 -22.41
CA LYS A 368 -5.94 -34.93 -22.45
C LYS A 368 -4.89 -35.14 -23.54
N ALA A 369 -5.09 -34.53 -24.71
CA ALA A 369 -4.19 -34.66 -25.88
C ALA A 369 -3.04 -33.63 -25.91
N ILE A 370 -2.98 -32.73 -24.93
CA ILE A 370 -1.96 -31.68 -24.87
C ILE A 370 -0.76 -32.17 -24.06
N GLU A 371 0.44 -32.05 -24.63
CA GLU A 371 1.68 -32.57 -24.02
C GLU A 371 2.31 -31.62 -23.00
N ARG A 372 2.15 -30.30 -23.19
CA ARG A 372 2.68 -29.26 -22.31
C ARG A 372 1.61 -28.24 -22.00
N ILE A 373 1.26 -28.12 -20.73
CA ILE A 373 0.20 -27.24 -20.23
C ILE A 373 0.82 -26.33 -19.19
N ALA A 374 0.62 -25.03 -19.34
CA ALA A 374 1.00 -24.06 -18.31
C ALA A 374 -0.24 -23.35 -17.79
N VAL A 375 -0.43 -23.35 -16.47
CA VAL A 375 -1.59 -22.75 -15.83
C VAL A 375 -1.20 -21.43 -15.20
N VAL A 376 -1.91 -20.36 -15.56
CA VAL A 376 -1.82 -19.03 -14.91
C VAL A 376 -3.18 -18.65 -14.35
N SER A 377 -3.18 -17.82 -13.31
CA SER A 377 -4.38 -17.33 -12.63
C SER A 377 -4.59 -15.83 -12.84
N GLN A 378 -5.84 -15.39 -12.97
CA GLN A 378 -6.19 -13.98 -12.87
C GLN A 378 -5.77 -13.43 -11.49
N THR A 379 -5.21 -12.22 -11.44
CA THR A 379 -4.55 -11.65 -10.25
C THR A 379 -5.46 -11.48 -9.03
N THR A 380 -6.78 -11.41 -9.24
CA THR A 380 -7.78 -11.25 -8.19
C THR A 380 -8.50 -12.56 -7.81
N MET A 381 -8.04 -13.71 -8.31
CA MET A 381 -8.68 -15.00 -8.01
C MET A 381 -8.47 -15.48 -6.58
N SER A 382 -9.35 -16.38 -6.13
CA SER A 382 -9.29 -17.09 -4.84
C SER A 382 -8.07 -18.00 -4.78
N THR A 383 -7.30 -17.90 -3.70
CA THR A 383 -6.19 -18.83 -3.48
C THR A 383 -6.70 -20.25 -3.27
N ASP A 384 -7.87 -20.39 -2.63
CA ASP A 384 -8.48 -21.70 -2.38
C ASP A 384 -8.98 -22.29 -3.70
N ASP A 385 -9.80 -21.56 -4.46
CA ASP A 385 -10.35 -22.07 -5.73
C ASP A 385 -9.24 -22.39 -6.74
N PHE A 386 -8.18 -21.56 -6.80
CA PHE A 386 -7.05 -21.82 -7.68
C PHE A 386 -6.25 -23.05 -7.24
N LYS A 387 -6.06 -23.24 -5.93
CA LYS A 387 -5.38 -24.42 -5.39
C LYS A 387 -6.18 -25.70 -5.67
N ASP A 388 -7.49 -25.66 -5.44
CA ASP A 388 -8.38 -26.79 -5.71
C ASP A 388 -8.32 -27.18 -7.19
N PHE A 389 -8.36 -26.19 -8.09
CA PHE A 389 -8.21 -26.40 -9.53
C PHE A 389 -6.82 -26.94 -9.91
N SER A 390 -5.74 -26.33 -9.40
CA SER A 390 -4.38 -26.72 -9.77
C SER A 390 -4.05 -28.13 -9.28
N SER A 391 -4.45 -28.48 -8.05
CA SER A 391 -4.23 -29.82 -7.51
C SER A 391 -5.01 -30.88 -8.28
N PHE A 392 -6.24 -30.59 -8.70
CA PHE A 392 -7.02 -31.49 -9.54
C PHE A 392 -6.34 -31.73 -10.91
N LEU A 393 -5.81 -30.68 -11.56
CA LEU A 393 -5.09 -30.84 -12.82
C LEU A 393 -3.78 -31.60 -12.67
N GLU A 394 -3.01 -31.34 -11.60
CA GLU A 394 -1.77 -32.07 -11.32
C GLU A 394 -2.04 -33.56 -11.09
N GLU A 395 -3.11 -33.91 -10.38
CA GLU A 395 -3.52 -35.31 -10.14
C GLU A 395 -3.89 -36.04 -11.44
N GLU A 396 -4.66 -35.39 -12.32
CA GLU A 396 -5.20 -36.02 -13.54
C GLU A 396 -4.24 -36.00 -14.74
N LEU A 397 -3.36 -35.00 -14.82
CA LEU A 397 -2.49 -34.78 -16.00
C LEU A 397 -0.99 -34.93 -15.71
N GLY A 398 -0.60 -35.00 -14.44
CA GLY A 398 0.77 -35.27 -13.98
C GLY A 398 1.79 -34.23 -14.45
N ASP A 399 2.99 -34.71 -14.79
CA ASP A 399 4.16 -33.89 -15.17
C ASP A 399 3.97 -33.02 -16.43
N ARG A 400 2.82 -33.14 -17.11
CA ARG A 400 2.45 -32.30 -18.26
C ARG A 400 2.02 -30.89 -17.86
N VAL A 401 1.70 -30.69 -16.58
CA VAL A 401 1.15 -29.44 -16.06
C VAL A 401 2.20 -28.66 -15.27
N GLU A 402 2.46 -27.43 -15.69
CA GLU A 402 3.26 -26.45 -14.95
C GLU A 402 2.32 -25.39 -14.34
N ILE A 403 2.29 -25.31 -13.00
CA ILE A 403 1.42 -24.36 -12.29
C ILE A 403 2.18 -23.08 -11.95
N HIS A 404 1.69 -21.96 -12.46
CA HIS A 404 2.17 -20.62 -12.09
C HIS A 404 1.10 -19.87 -11.30
N ASN A 405 1.27 -19.78 -9.99
CA ASN A 405 0.41 -18.96 -9.16
C ASN A 405 0.69 -17.47 -9.38
N THR A 406 -0.12 -16.85 -10.24
CA THR A 406 -0.04 -15.43 -10.59
C THR A 406 -1.04 -14.55 -9.83
N ILE A 407 -1.64 -15.06 -8.75
CA ILE A 407 -2.52 -14.28 -7.88
C ILE A 407 -1.69 -13.16 -7.22
N CYS A 408 -2.21 -11.93 -7.25
CA CYS A 408 -1.53 -10.78 -6.67
C CYS A 408 -1.41 -10.95 -5.15
N ARG A 409 -0.22 -10.68 -4.61
CA ARG A 409 0.08 -10.79 -3.18
C ARG A 409 -0.87 -9.97 -2.30
N ILE A 410 -1.29 -8.79 -2.75
CA ILE A 410 -2.25 -7.96 -2.00
C ILE A 410 -3.60 -8.67 -1.85
N THR A 411 -4.04 -9.40 -2.88
CA THR A 411 -5.24 -10.24 -2.80
C THR A 411 -5.07 -11.30 -1.71
N VAL A 412 -3.95 -12.03 -1.74
CA VAL A 412 -3.62 -13.08 -0.75
C VAL A 412 -3.56 -12.51 0.67
N GLU A 413 -2.89 -11.38 0.86
CA GLU A 413 -2.79 -10.70 2.15
C GLU A 413 -4.18 -10.28 2.68
N ARG A 414 -5.05 -9.76 1.81
CA ARG A 414 -6.42 -9.39 2.20
C ARG A 414 -7.26 -10.59 2.62
N GLU A 415 -7.13 -11.71 1.94
CA GLU A 415 -7.81 -12.94 2.33
C GLU A 415 -7.29 -13.46 3.68
N SER A 416 -5.97 -13.48 3.86
CA SER A 416 -5.35 -13.89 5.12
C SER A 416 -5.81 -13.00 6.28
N GLU A 417 -5.83 -11.68 6.08
CA GLU A 417 -6.33 -10.73 7.08
C GLU A 417 -7.84 -10.86 7.32
N ALA A 418 -8.64 -11.16 6.30
CA ALA A 418 -10.07 -11.45 6.48
C ALA A 418 -10.29 -12.67 7.39
N ARG A 419 -9.54 -13.75 7.17
CA ARG A 419 -9.59 -14.96 8.03
C ARG A 419 -9.13 -14.64 9.45
N ARG A 420 -8.03 -13.90 9.61
CA ARG A 420 -7.53 -13.46 10.92
C ARG A 420 -8.58 -12.63 11.67
N LEU A 421 -9.16 -11.63 11.01
CA LEU A 421 -10.20 -10.80 11.61
C LEU A 421 -11.44 -11.60 11.98
N ALA A 422 -11.84 -12.57 11.15
CA ALA A 422 -12.94 -13.48 11.49
C ALA A 422 -12.63 -14.31 12.75
N CYS A 423 -11.38 -14.71 12.99
CA CYS A 423 -10.99 -15.40 14.22
C CYS A 423 -10.99 -14.48 15.45
N GLU A 424 -10.58 -13.22 15.31
CA GLU A 424 -10.35 -12.31 16.44
C GLU A 424 -11.54 -11.40 16.79
N ALA A 425 -12.48 -11.21 15.85
CA ALA A 425 -13.63 -10.31 16.01
C ALA A 425 -14.96 -11.07 16.09
N ASP A 426 -15.95 -10.43 16.71
CA ASP A 426 -17.34 -10.89 16.74
C ASP A 426 -18.07 -10.49 15.44
N THR A 427 -17.77 -9.28 14.95
CA THR A 427 -18.30 -8.71 13.71
C THR A 427 -17.15 -8.25 12.82
N VAL A 428 -17.18 -8.57 11.54
CA VAL A 428 -16.22 -8.04 10.56
C VAL A 428 -16.95 -7.18 9.54
N ILE A 429 -16.56 -5.92 9.48
CA ILE A 429 -17.02 -4.95 8.50
C ILE A 429 -16.11 -5.02 7.28
N VAL A 430 -16.69 -5.25 6.10
CA VAL A 430 -16.01 -5.24 4.82
C VAL A 430 -16.44 -4.01 4.03
N VAL A 431 -15.52 -3.06 3.84
CA VAL A 431 -15.81 -1.78 3.17
C VAL A 431 -15.48 -1.85 1.69
N GLY A 432 -16.44 -1.56 0.81
CA GLY A 432 -16.14 -1.33 -0.62
C GLY A 432 -17.34 -1.43 -1.53
N GLY A 433 -17.13 -1.26 -2.85
CA GLY A 433 -18.23 -1.26 -3.82
C GLY A 433 -18.97 -2.60 -3.93
N LYS A 434 -20.30 -2.57 -4.11
CA LYS A 434 -21.13 -3.78 -4.37
C LYS A 434 -20.68 -4.59 -5.58
N ASN A 435 -20.07 -3.95 -6.58
CA ASN A 435 -19.62 -4.63 -7.79
C ASN A 435 -18.14 -5.08 -7.74
N SER A 436 -17.41 -4.76 -6.66
CA SER A 436 -16.01 -5.15 -6.51
C SER A 436 -15.88 -6.65 -6.25
N SER A 437 -15.24 -7.37 -7.18
CA SER A 437 -14.97 -8.82 -7.03
C SER A 437 -14.19 -9.12 -5.76
N ASN A 438 -13.19 -8.30 -5.44
CA ASN A 438 -12.41 -8.45 -4.21
C ASN A 438 -13.28 -8.23 -2.95
N THR A 439 -14.15 -7.23 -2.96
CA THR A 439 -15.04 -6.95 -1.81
C THR A 439 -16.03 -8.10 -1.58
N LYS A 440 -16.68 -8.61 -2.64
CA LYS A 440 -17.58 -9.77 -2.55
C LYS A 440 -16.87 -11.01 -1.98
N LYS A 441 -15.63 -11.24 -2.42
CA LYS A 441 -14.81 -12.36 -1.95
C LYS A 441 -14.45 -12.26 -0.48
N LEU A 442 -14.06 -11.08 0.01
CA LEU A 442 -13.78 -10.88 1.43
C LEU A 442 -15.02 -11.13 2.31
N LEU A 443 -16.21 -10.73 1.85
CA LEU A 443 -17.47 -11.03 2.52
C LEU A 443 -17.72 -12.54 2.61
N ASP A 444 -17.52 -13.27 1.51
CA ASP A 444 -17.71 -14.72 1.44
C ASP A 444 -16.74 -15.45 2.39
N ILE A 445 -15.46 -15.08 2.40
CA ILE A 445 -14.46 -15.67 3.32
C ILE A 445 -14.87 -15.51 4.79
N VAL A 446 -15.29 -14.30 5.19
CA VAL A 446 -15.74 -14.06 6.57
C VAL A 446 -17.02 -14.84 6.87
N GLY A 447 -17.97 -14.86 5.92
CA GLY A 447 -19.25 -15.55 6.07
C GLY A 447 -19.09 -17.06 6.26
N ARG A 448 -18.21 -17.71 5.48
CA ARG A 448 -17.91 -19.15 5.58
C ARG A 448 -17.31 -19.57 6.92
N LEU A 449 -16.64 -18.66 7.61
CA LEU A 449 -16.08 -18.90 8.95
C LEU A 449 -17.11 -18.73 10.08
N GLY A 450 -18.40 -18.56 9.74
CA GLY A 450 -19.50 -18.51 10.72
C GLY A 450 -19.58 -17.19 11.49
N LYS A 451 -18.99 -16.12 10.96
CA LYS A 451 -18.92 -14.80 11.61
C LYS A 451 -19.88 -13.81 10.97
N ARG A 452 -20.28 -12.80 11.74
CA ARG A 452 -21.14 -11.72 11.24
C ARG A 452 -20.34 -10.83 10.29
N ALA A 453 -20.47 -11.09 8.98
CA ALA A 453 -19.90 -10.27 7.91
C ALA A 453 -20.88 -9.15 7.53
N ILE A 454 -20.44 -7.90 7.56
CA ILE A 454 -21.26 -6.74 7.19
C ILE A 454 -20.63 -6.04 6.00
N HIS A 455 -21.37 -5.89 4.92
CA HIS A 455 -20.95 -5.10 3.78
C HIS A 455 -21.31 -3.63 4.00
N VAL A 456 -20.33 -2.73 3.89
CA VAL A 456 -20.52 -1.29 4.10
C VAL A 456 -19.96 -0.50 2.91
N GLN A 457 -20.77 0.36 2.29
CA GLN A 457 -20.32 1.35 1.31
C GLN A 457 -20.26 2.74 1.93
N THR A 458 -21.17 3.08 2.82
CA THR A 458 -21.30 4.39 3.46
C THR A 458 -21.61 4.20 4.95
N THR A 459 -21.50 5.26 5.74
CA THR A 459 -21.88 5.21 7.16
C THR A 459 -23.33 4.80 7.37
N GLY A 460 -24.23 5.04 6.40
CA GLY A 460 -25.63 4.62 6.45
C GLY A 460 -25.86 3.11 6.30
N ASP A 461 -24.86 2.34 5.87
CA ASP A 461 -24.95 0.87 5.80
C ASP A 461 -24.57 0.19 7.12
N LEU A 462 -24.11 0.96 8.12
CA LEU A 462 -23.78 0.42 9.44
C LEU A 462 -25.07 0.05 10.19
N PRO A 463 -25.13 -1.13 10.83
CA PRO A 463 -26.31 -1.53 11.57
C PRO A 463 -26.48 -0.68 12.83
N GLN A 464 -27.74 -0.49 13.27
CA GLN A 464 -28.03 0.04 14.59
C GLN A 464 -27.74 -1.02 15.67
N GLY A 465 -27.12 -0.62 16.78
CA GLY A 465 -26.85 -1.47 17.95
C GLY A 465 -25.37 -1.89 18.14
N GLU A 466 -25.11 -2.74 19.13
CA GLU A 466 -23.74 -3.13 19.49
C GLU A 466 -23.08 -4.01 18.41
N LEU A 467 -21.86 -3.63 18.03
CA LEU A 467 -21.02 -4.36 17.06
C LEU A 467 -20.06 -5.37 17.72
N GLY A 468 -20.00 -5.43 19.06
CA GLY A 468 -19.04 -6.26 19.81
C GLY A 468 -17.58 -5.92 19.50
N ARG A 469 -16.67 -6.88 19.61
CA ARG A 469 -15.30 -6.73 19.11
C ARG A 469 -15.34 -6.67 17.59
N THR A 470 -15.04 -5.52 17.01
CA THR A 470 -15.24 -5.26 15.58
C THR A 470 -13.92 -5.33 14.82
N GLY A 471 -13.89 -6.10 13.74
CA GLY A 471 -12.85 -6.07 12.72
C GLY A 471 -13.27 -5.22 11.52
N LEU A 472 -12.34 -4.53 10.88
CA LEU A 472 -12.59 -3.79 9.64
C LEU A 472 -11.55 -4.14 8.58
N ILE A 473 -12.03 -4.48 7.39
CA ILE A 473 -11.23 -4.70 6.18
C ILE A 473 -11.87 -3.98 5.01
N SER A 474 -11.14 -3.76 3.92
CA SER A 474 -11.65 -3.09 2.73
C SER A 474 -11.32 -3.83 1.44
N GLY A 475 -12.12 -3.59 0.40
CA GLY A 475 -11.71 -3.86 -0.96
C GLY A 475 -10.47 -3.07 -1.36
N THR A 476 -9.78 -3.54 -2.39
CA THR A 476 -8.61 -2.87 -3.01
C THR A 476 -8.97 -1.65 -3.85
N SER A 477 -10.27 -1.40 -4.05
CA SER A 477 -10.84 -0.28 -4.79
C SER A 477 -11.51 0.76 -3.88
N THR A 478 -11.37 0.62 -2.56
CA THR A 478 -11.98 1.54 -1.60
C THR A 478 -10.95 2.60 -1.22
N PRO A 479 -11.21 3.91 -1.39
CA PRO A 479 -10.28 4.94 -0.94
C PRO A 479 -10.29 5.04 0.60
N TYR A 480 -9.17 5.49 1.18
CA TYR A 480 -9.01 5.51 2.63
C TYR A 480 -9.90 6.54 3.33
N ASP A 481 -10.21 7.66 2.68
CA ASP A 481 -11.09 8.68 3.25
C ASP A 481 -12.51 8.13 3.53
N GLN A 482 -13.00 7.25 2.67
CA GLN A 482 -14.25 6.51 2.88
C GLN A 482 -14.16 5.59 4.11
N ILE A 483 -13.02 4.91 4.27
CA ILE A 483 -12.76 4.01 5.41
C ILE A 483 -12.65 4.82 6.71
N GLN A 484 -11.96 5.97 6.67
CA GLN A 484 -11.79 6.86 7.81
C GLN A 484 -13.16 7.38 8.29
N LYS A 485 -14.04 7.82 7.38
CA LYS A 485 -15.41 8.24 7.75
C LYS A 485 -16.19 7.15 8.49
N ILE A 486 -16.01 5.89 8.10
CA ILE A 486 -16.64 4.75 8.76
C ILE A 486 -16.02 4.50 10.15
N LEU A 487 -14.69 4.57 10.26
CA LEU A 487 -13.99 4.45 11.54
C LEU A 487 -14.42 5.56 12.51
N ASP A 488 -14.43 6.81 12.05
CA ASP A 488 -14.85 7.97 12.84
C ASP A 488 -16.31 7.82 13.31
N TYR A 489 -17.19 7.29 12.47
CA TYR A 489 -18.58 7.02 12.84
C TYR A 489 -18.68 5.97 13.95
N ILE A 490 -17.95 4.84 13.81
CA ILE A 490 -17.93 3.76 14.82
C ILE A 490 -17.39 4.26 16.16
N ASP A 491 -16.37 5.13 16.13
CA ASP A 491 -15.78 5.70 17.34
C ASP A 491 -16.73 6.72 18.00
N ASN A 492 -17.41 7.57 17.22
CA ASN A 492 -18.34 8.59 17.74
C ASN A 492 -19.62 7.99 18.32
N GLU A 493 -20.27 7.00 17.68
CA GLU A 493 -21.49 6.39 18.24
C GLU A 493 -21.21 5.64 19.55
N ARG A 494 -20.01 5.07 19.71
CA ARG A 494 -19.60 4.44 20.97
C ARG A 494 -19.31 5.43 22.08
N GLU A 495 -18.91 6.68 21.78
CA GLU A 495 -18.87 7.74 22.78
C GLU A 495 -20.27 8.17 23.25
N VAL A 496 -21.27 8.10 22.37
CA VAL A 496 -22.67 8.42 22.74
C VAL A 496 -23.28 7.35 23.64
N THR A 497 -22.92 6.07 23.46
CA THR A 497 -23.40 4.97 24.33
C THR A 497 -22.65 4.86 25.66
N ASP A 498 -21.42 5.39 25.74
CA ASP A 498 -20.54 5.29 26.92
C ASP A 498 -20.49 6.62 27.70
N ASN A 499 -21.60 7.37 27.71
CA ASN A 499 -21.81 8.53 28.59
C ASN A 499 -22.02 8.09 30.05
N GLY A 500 -21.00 7.43 30.59
CA GLY A 500 -20.62 7.41 31.99
C GLY A 500 -19.47 8.39 32.26
N ARG A 501 -19.49 9.59 31.68
CA ARG A 501 -18.62 10.68 32.14
C ARG A 501 -19.34 11.51 33.18
N GLU A 502 -18.85 11.40 34.40
CA GLU A 502 -18.95 12.41 35.43
C GLU A 502 -18.70 13.80 34.83
N THR A 503 -19.66 14.67 35.07
CA THR A 503 -19.53 16.11 34.90
C THR A 503 -18.38 16.62 35.74
N GLY A 504 -17.37 17.19 35.09
CA GLY A 504 -16.31 17.97 35.71
C GLY A 504 -15.91 19.11 34.79
N THR A 505 -16.60 20.24 34.95
CA THR A 505 -16.37 21.56 34.34
C THR A 505 -14.88 21.99 34.49
N ALA A 506 -14.30 22.90 33.69
CA ALA A 506 -14.83 24.20 33.30
C ALA A 506 -13.97 24.89 32.22
N ARG A 507 -14.71 25.68 31.41
CA ARG A 507 -14.35 26.91 30.65
C ARG A 507 -13.49 26.83 29.39
#